data_AF-A0A2I9CVV0-F1
#
_entry.id   AF-A0A2I9CVV0-F1
#
_cell.length_a   1.000
_cell.length_b   1.000
_cell.length_c   1.000
_cell.angle_alpha   90.00
_cell.angle_beta   90.00
_cell.angle_gamma   90.00
#
_symmetry.space_group_name_H-M   'P 1'
#
loop_
_entity.id
_entity.type
_entity.pdbx_description
1 polymer ?
#
loop_
_entity_poly.entity_id
_entity_poly.type
_entity_poly.pdbx_seq_one_letter_code
_entity_poly.pdbx_strand_id
1 'polypeptide(L)'
;MTTKDLPGTSLFVPHRPGEGWWGGLNDDGLHMPFGRAPLSRDLARDLSGNQGAPLLLSDQGRYLWSDAPFAFEVDGTGLRLRGEARLEEGFGTLRGAFLAASARHFPPSGTLPDERLFTRPQYNTWIEHGYGGTQEGVLAYARGILDHGFPTGVLMIDDNWHRGYGHWDFDRKRFPDPAALVRQLQEMGFPVMLWVCPFVSPDSEEFRWLEKRGLLLLDASGQVALRRWWNGYSAVLDLTHPGAVNWMNEQLGRLQADYGVDGFKLDAGDPIFYRADDRMVGVGGPAAQCEAWARLGLRFPLNEYRACWKLGGQALAQRLKDKAHIGTSSASPA
;
A
#
# COMPACT_ATOMS: atom_id res chain seq x y z
N MET A 1 -11.60 17.45 -14.99
CA MET A 1 -10.27 17.95 -14.58
C MET A 1 -9.27 17.40 -15.58
N THR A 2 -8.57 18.29 -16.27
CA THR A 2 -7.69 17.97 -17.39
C THR A 2 -6.43 17.26 -16.91
N THR A 3 -6.24 16.05 -17.43
CA THR A 3 -5.02 15.25 -17.35
C THR A 3 -3.88 15.99 -18.04
N LYS A 4 -3.04 16.67 -17.27
CA LYS A 4 -1.80 17.27 -17.79
C LYS A 4 -0.59 16.53 -17.25
N ASP A 5 0.24 16.14 -18.21
CA ASP A 5 1.68 15.83 -18.12
C ASP A 5 2.04 14.44 -17.57
N LEU A 6 1.60 13.40 -18.27
CA LEU A 6 2.43 12.21 -18.46
C LEU A 6 3.19 12.38 -19.79
N PRO A 7 4.53 12.47 -19.79
CA PRO A 7 5.29 12.41 -21.03
C PRO A 7 5.07 11.02 -21.66
N GLY A 8 4.70 10.98 -22.95
CA GLY A 8 4.51 9.70 -23.65
C GLY A 8 3.66 9.80 -24.90
N THR A 9 3.72 8.73 -25.69
CA THR A 9 2.89 8.52 -26.88
C THR A 9 1.43 8.31 -26.50
N SER A 10 0.51 8.74 -27.36
CA SER A 10 -0.87 8.28 -27.29
C SER A 10 -1.02 6.95 -28.02
N LEU A 11 -1.71 5.99 -27.40
CA LEU A 11 -2.05 4.71 -28.00
C LEU A 11 -3.56 4.54 -27.98
N PHE A 12 -4.15 4.23 -29.13
CA PHE A 12 -5.56 3.85 -29.21
C PHE A 12 -5.65 2.34 -29.49
N VAL A 13 -6.41 1.64 -28.66
CA VAL A 13 -6.69 0.21 -28.81
C VAL A 13 -8.20 0.03 -29.01
N PRO A 14 -8.67 -0.28 -30.23
CA PRO A 14 -10.08 -0.49 -30.48
C PRO A 14 -10.57 -1.76 -29.78
N HIS A 15 -11.83 -1.74 -29.33
CA HIS A 15 -12.50 -2.94 -28.85
C HIS A 15 -12.77 -3.92 -29.98
N ARG A 16 -12.58 -5.20 -29.68
CA ARG A 16 -13.09 -6.28 -30.52
C ARG A 16 -14.55 -6.60 -30.14
N PRO A 17 -15.35 -7.16 -31.06
CA PRO A 17 -16.73 -7.56 -30.73
C PRO A 17 -16.77 -8.48 -29.50
N GLY A 18 -17.58 -8.10 -28.50
CA GLY A 18 -17.75 -8.86 -27.25
C GLY A 18 -16.57 -8.86 -26.29
N GLU A 19 -15.56 -8.01 -26.50
CA GLU A 19 -14.37 -7.97 -25.65
C GLU A 19 -14.59 -7.19 -24.35
N GLY A 20 -14.17 -7.79 -23.24
CA GLY A 20 -14.06 -7.10 -21.95
C GLY A 20 -12.61 -6.73 -21.62
N TRP A 21 -12.42 -5.67 -20.83
CA TRP A 21 -11.12 -5.28 -20.27
C TRP A 21 -11.16 -5.13 -18.74
N TRP A 22 -10.07 -5.52 -18.06
CA TRP A 22 -9.90 -5.47 -16.60
C TRP A 22 -8.52 -4.91 -16.23
N GLY A 23 -8.35 -4.46 -14.99
CA GLY A 23 -7.05 -4.09 -14.42
C GLY A 23 -6.89 -2.60 -14.13
N GLY A 24 -5.64 -2.14 -14.02
CA GLY A 24 -5.30 -0.77 -13.67
C GLY A 24 -5.40 -0.51 -12.17
N LEU A 25 -6.62 -0.42 -11.65
CA LEU A 25 -6.90 -0.09 -10.27
C LEU A 25 -7.97 -1.03 -9.69
N ASN A 26 -7.73 -1.55 -8.49
CA ASN A 26 -8.66 -2.50 -7.85
C ASN A 26 -10.02 -1.86 -7.44
N ASP A 27 -10.05 -0.58 -7.09
CA ASP A 27 -11.25 0.17 -6.68
C ASP A 27 -12.27 0.23 -7.84
N ASP A 28 -11.79 0.03 -9.07
CA ASP A 28 -12.62 0.01 -10.27
C ASP A 28 -13.31 -1.33 -10.53
N GLY A 29 -13.15 -2.33 -9.64
CA GLY A 29 -13.70 -3.67 -9.85
C GLY A 29 -15.20 -3.70 -10.15
N LEU A 30 -16.00 -2.79 -9.58
CA LEU A 30 -17.43 -2.67 -9.85
C LEU A 30 -17.77 -2.13 -11.25
N HIS A 31 -16.78 -1.53 -11.93
CA HIS A 31 -16.89 -1.00 -13.28
C HIS A 31 -16.32 -1.96 -14.33
N MET A 32 -15.81 -3.13 -13.91
CA MET A 32 -15.23 -4.13 -14.80
C MET A 32 -16.26 -5.23 -15.20
N PRO A 33 -16.17 -5.80 -16.42
CA PRO A 33 -15.30 -5.36 -17.51
C PRO A 33 -15.64 -3.94 -17.96
N PHE A 34 -14.58 -3.19 -18.28
CA PHE A 34 -14.71 -1.83 -18.78
C PHE A 34 -15.49 -1.77 -20.10
N GLY A 35 -16.05 -0.60 -20.42
CA GLY A 35 -16.80 -0.36 -21.66
C GLY A 35 -18.33 -0.24 -21.49
N ARG A 36 -18.88 -0.59 -20.31
CA ARG A 36 -20.31 -0.36 -19.99
C ARG A 36 -20.65 1.11 -19.77
N ALA A 37 -19.71 1.86 -19.21
CA ALA A 37 -19.78 3.30 -19.02
C ALA A 37 -18.38 3.90 -19.23
N PRO A 38 -18.28 5.16 -19.69
CA PRO A 38 -17.00 5.84 -19.79
C PRO A 38 -16.29 5.91 -18.44
N LEU A 39 -14.99 5.59 -18.44
CA LEU A 39 -14.13 5.67 -17.26
C LEU A 39 -12.78 6.28 -17.66
N SER A 40 -12.20 7.08 -16.77
CA SER A 40 -10.85 7.61 -16.93
C SER A 40 -10.04 7.41 -15.66
N ARG A 41 -8.79 7.01 -15.82
CA ARG A 41 -7.84 6.81 -14.72
C ARG A 41 -6.46 7.35 -15.09
N ASP A 42 -5.79 7.90 -14.09
CA ASP A 42 -4.39 8.30 -14.15
C ASP A 42 -3.64 7.58 -13.04
N LEU A 43 -2.99 6.47 -13.40
CA LEU A 43 -2.32 5.60 -12.43
C LEU A 43 -1.08 6.23 -11.80
N ALA A 44 -0.61 7.39 -12.30
CA ALA A 44 0.53 8.09 -11.73
C ALA A 44 0.16 8.99 -10.55
N ARG A 45 -1.12 9.38 -10.44
CA ARG A 45 -1.57 10.40 -9.49
C ARG A 45 -2.37 9.82 -8.34
N ASP A 46 -3.37 9.00 -8.67
CA ASP A 46 -4.33 8.55 -7.69
C ASP A 46 -4.70 7.09 -7.91
N LEU A 47 -4.35 6.26 -6.93
CA LEU A 47 -4.77 4.87 -6.84
C LEU A 47 -6.00 4.71 -5.95
N SER A 48 -6.73 5.81 -5.72
CA SER A 48 -7.89 5.90 -4.86
C SER A 48 -7.64 5.20 -3.53
N GLY A 49 -6.50 5.42 -2.89
CA GLY A 49 -6.15 4.83 -1.60
C GLY A 49 -5.92 3.32 -1.57
N ASN A 50 -5.80 2.64 -2.72
CA ASN A 50 -5.68 1.19 -2.84
C ASN A 50 -4.52 0.78 -3.78
N GLN A 51 -4.58 -0.43 -4.35
CA GLN A 51 -3.52 -1.03 -5.16
C GLN A 51 -3.72 -0.78 -6.65
N GLY A 52 -2.63 -0.39 -7.31
CA GLY A 52 -2.55 -0.18 -8.74
C GLY A 52 -1.53 -1.10 -9.40
N ALA A 53 -1.84 -1.53 -10.61
CA ALA A 53 -0.91 -2.25 -11.46
C ALA A 53 -0.91 -1.61 -12.86
N PRO A 54 0.25 -1.45 -13.51
CA PRO A 54 0.32 -0.95 -14.88
C PRO A 54 -0.03 -2.07 -15.89
N LEU A 55 -1.16 -2.73 -15.68
CA LEU A 55 -1.65 -3.85 -16.45
C LEU A 55 -3.14 -3.68 -16.75
N LEU A 56 -3.50 -3.76 -18.04
CA LEU A 56 -4.87 -4.04 -18.46
C LEU A 56 -4.91 -5.37 -19.20
N LEU A 57 -5.95 -6.17 -18.97
CA LEU A 57 -6.13 -7.51 -19.54
C LEU A 57 -7.43 -7.56 -20.33
N SER A 58 -7.42 -8.24 -21.46
CA SER A 58 -8.62 -8.56 -22.25
C SER A 58 -8.93 -10.05 -22.22
N ASP A 59 -10.22 -10.37 -22.26
CA ASP A 59 -10.68 -11.77 -22.31
C ASP A 59 -10.38 -12.47 -23.63
N GLN A 60 -9.98 -11.70 -24.66
CA GLN A 60 -9.57 -12.20 -25.97
C GLN A 60 -8.05 -12.38 -26.11
N GLY A 61 -7.34 -12.54 -24.98
CA GLY A 61 -5.93 -12.86 -24.99
C GLY A 61 -5.03 -11.70 -25.40
N ARG A 62 -5.35 -10.51 -24.90
CA ARG A 62 -4.53 -9.30 -25.05
C ARG A 62 -4.19 -8.70 -23.69
N TYR A 63 -3.08 -8.00 -23.60
CA TYR A 63 -2.78 -7.18 -22.44
C TYR A 63 -2.06 -5.90 -22.82
N LEU A 64 -2.20 -4.88 -21.97
CA LEU A 64 -1.43 -3.65 -22.03
C LEU A 64 -0.51 -3.61 -20.82
N TRP A 65 0.78 -3.35 -21.04
CA TRP A 65 1.76 -3.21 -19.96
C TRP A 65 2.61 -1.95 -20.13
N SER A 66 3.02 -1.36 -19.01
CA SER A 66 4.03 -0.32 -18.94
C SER A 66 4.89 -0.51 -17.69
N ASP A 67 6.19 -0.21 -17.77
CA ASP A 67 7.02 -0.20 -16.56
C ASP A 67 6.82 1.06 -15.71
N ALA A 68 6.46 2.17 -16.37
CA ALA A 68 6.03 3.42 -15.76
C ALA A 68 4.49 3.49 -15.62
N PRO A 69 3.95 4.31 -14.70
CA PRO A 69 2.50 4.55 -14.66
C PRO A 69 2.01 5.20 -15.96
N PHE A 70 0.76 4.92 -16.33
CA PHE A 70 0.09 5.50 -17.49
C PHE A 70 -1.34 5.92 -17.15
N ALA A 71 -1.91 6.80 -17.97
CA ALA A 71 -3.33 7.14 -17.90
C ALA A 71 -4.10 6.43 -19.01
N PHE A 72 -5.35 6.07 -18.74
CA PHE A 72 -6.23 5.50 -19.74
C PHE A 72 -7.66 6.04 -19.63
N GLU A 73 -8.33 6.10 -20.77
CA GLU A 73 -9.75 6.35 -20.91
C GLU A 73 -10.35 5.16 -21.65
N VAL A 74 -11.50 4.68 -21.19
CA VAL A 74 -12.23 3.57 -21.80
C VAL A 74 -13.68 3.96 -22.02
N ASP A 75 -14.19 3.68 -23.21
CA ASP A 75 -15.58 3.86 -23.59
C ASP A 75 -16.03 2.70 -24.51
N GLY A 76 -17.21 2.79 -25.11
CA GLY A 76 -17.71 1.71 -25.99
C GLY A 76 -16.91 1.49 -27.29
N THR A 77 -15.94 2.35 -27.61
CA THR A 77 -15.13 2.27 -28.84
C THR A 77 -13.76 1.64 -28.60
N GLY A 78 -13.20 1.76 -27.40
CA GLY A 78 -11.88 1.25 -27.10
C GLY A 78 -11.20 1.95 -25.93
N LEU A 79 -9.89 1.69 -25.81
CA LEU A 79 -9.00 2.29 -24.83
C LEU A 79 -8.13 3.38 -25.48
N ARG A 80 -8.08 4.56 -24.86
CA ARG A 80 -7.12 5.62 -25.19
C ARG A 80 -6.13 5.73 -24.05
N LEU A 81 -4.86 5.44 -24.32
CA LEU A 81 -3.78 5.48 -23.34
C LEU A 81 -2.88 6.69 -23.58
N ARG A 82 -2.35 7.23 -22.49
CA ARG A 82 -1.26 8.22 -22.46
C ARG A 82 -0.14 7.70 -21.58
N GLY A 83 1.05 7.55 -22.15
CA GLY A 83 2.22 7.01 -21.48
C GLY A 83 2.94 6.00 -22.37
N GLU A 84 3.78 5.16 -21.78
CA GLU A 84 4.64 4.20 -22.50
C GLU A 84 4.04 2.80 -22.64
N ALA A 85 2.73 2.67 -22.40
CA ALA A 85 2.04 1.39 -22.44
C ALA A 85 2.06 0.74 -23.83
N ARG A 86 2.28 -0.57 -23.86
CA ARG A 86 2.38 -1.38 -25.08
C ARG A 86 1.33 -2.47 -25.08
N LEU A 87 0.70 -2.66 -26.24
CA LEU A 87 -0.27 -3.74 -26.46
C LEU A 87 0.46 -5.02 -26.88
N GLU A 88 0.12 -6.12 -26.23
CA GLU A 88 0.58 -7.47 -26.54
C GLU A 88 -0.65 -8.34 -26.79
N GLU A 89 -0.62 -9.16 -27.85
CA GLU A 89 -1.78 -9.93 -28.32
C GLU A 89 -1.39 -11.35 -28.73
N GLY A 90 -2.38 -12.21 -28.96
CA GLY A 90 -2.17 -13.57 -29.49
C GLY A 90 -2.16 -14.66 -28.43
N PHE A 91 -2.61 -14.37 -27.20
CA PHE A 91 -2.63 -15.33 -26.09
C PHE A 91 -3.97 -16.09 -25.95
N GLY A 92 -4.93 -15.83 -26.85
CA GLY A 92 -6.21 -16.54 -27.01
C GLY A 92 -7.27 -16.30 -25.93
N THR A 93 -6.88 -16.22 -24.66
CA THR A 93 -7.81 -16.13 -23.51
C THR A 93 -7.32 -15.14 -22.45
N LEU A 94 -8.23 -14.69 -21.57
CA LEU A 94 -7.88 -13.91 -20.37
C LEU A 94 -6.72 -14.56 -19.59
N ARG A 95 -6.83 -15.87 -19.33
CA ARG A 95 -5.81 -16.65 -18.61
C ARG A 95 -4.48 -16.63 -19.36
N GLY A 96 -4.50 -16.82 -20.67
CA GLY A 96 -3.30 -16.79 -21.51
C GLY A 96 -2.59 -15.43 -21.44
N ALA A 97 -3.34 -14.33 -21.57
CA ALA A 97 -2.80 -12.98 -21.47
C ALA A 97 -2.21 -12.70 -20.08
N PHE A 98 -2.92 -13.08 -19.01
CA PHE A 98 -2.42 -12.90 -17.65
C PHE A 98 -1.13 -13.69 -17.39
N LEU A 99 -1.07 -14.96 -17.79
CA LEU A 99 0.12 -15.79 -17.60
C LEU A 99 1.32 -15.28 -18.41
N ALA A 100 1.08 -14.79 -19.63
CA ALA A 100 2.13 -14.17 -20.45
C ALA A 100 2.65 -12.88 -19.81
N ALA A 101 1.75 -12.01 -19.34
CA ALA A 101 2.12 -10.78 -18.65
C ALA A 101 2.87 -11.06 -17.34
N SER A 102 2.39 -12.01 -16.53
CA SER A 102 3.06 -12.41 -15.29
C SER A 102 4.45 -12.97 -15.55
N ALA A 103 4.59 -13.93 -16.47
CA ALA A 103 5.89 -14.53 -16.78
C ALA A 103 6.92 -13.49 -17.26
N ARG A 104 6.47 -12.45 -17.99
CA ARG A 104 7.36 -11.41 -18.55
C ARG A 104 7.67 -10.28 -17.58
N HIS A 105 6.69 -9.83 -16.80
CA HIS A 105 6.77 -8.53 -16.12
C HIS A 105 6.69 -8.60 -14.59
N PHE A 106 6.05 -9.62 -14.04
CA PHE A 106 5.88 -9.78 -12.59
C PHE A 106 5.85 -11.28 -12.25
N PRO A 107 6.98 -11.99 -12.44
CA PRO A 107 7.03 -13.42 -12.19
C PRO A 107 6.79 -13.70 -10.70
N PRO A 108 6.10 -14.80 -10.36
CA PRO A 108 5.98 -15.23 -8.97
C PRO A 108 7.36 -15.39 -8.34
N SER A 109 7.54 -14.89 -7.12
CA SER A 109 8.80 -15.03 -6.38
C SER A 109 9.11 -16.48 -5.98
N GLY A 110 8.13 -17.37 -6.06
CA GLY A 110 8.20 -18.74 -5.54
C GLY A 110 7.92 -18.85 -4.04
N THR A 111 7.71 -17.72 -3.37
CA THR A 111 7.36 -17.65 -1.95
C THR A 111 5.91 -17.22 -1.80
N LEU A 112 5.13 -17.95 -1.00
CA LEU A 112 3.78 -17.54 -0.64
C LEU A 112 3.83 -16.48 0.48
N PRO A 113 2.88 -15.54 0.51
CA PRO A 113 2.63 -14.76 1.73
C PRO A 113 2.43 -15.68 2.93
N ASP A 114 2.78 -15.22 4.13
CA ASP A 114 2.57 -16.00 5.35
C ASP A 114 1.09 -16.38 5.49
N GLU A 115 0.82 -17.69 5.55
CA GLU A 115 -0.53 -18.24 5.51
C GLU A 115 -1.40 -17.77 6.67
N ARG A 116 -0.80 -17.33 7.78
CA ARG A 116 -1.53 -16.86 8.97
C ARG A 116 -2.33 -15.60 8.67
N LEU A 117 -1.94 -14.81 7.68
CA LEU A 117 -2.70 -13.63 7.23
C LEU A 117 -3.98 -14.01 6.46
N PHE A 118 -4.13 -15.26 6.02
CA PHE A 118 -5.27 -15.71 5.21
C PHE A 118 -6.10 -16.81 5.87
N THR A 119 -5.49 -17.60 6.74
CA THR A 119 -6.10 -18.77 7.38
C THR A 119 -6.53 -18.50 8.83
N ARG A 120 -6.14 -17.37 9.41
CA ARG A 120 -6.49 -16.95 10.77
C ARG A 120 -7.10 -15.55 10.78
N PRO A 121 -7.88 -15.19 11.81
CA PRO A 121 -8.34 -13.83 11.97
C PRO A 121 -7.18 -12.84 12.07
N GLN A 122 -7.41 -11.63 11.59
CA GLN A 122 -6.53 -10.50 11.82
C GLN A 122 -7.24 -9.56 12.79
N TYR A 123 -6.68 -9.39 13.98
CA TYR A 123 -7.17 -8.49 15.01
C TYR A 123 -6.38 -7.20 14.96
N ASN A 124 -7.06 -6.08 15.18
CA ASN A 124 -6.43 -4.77 15.05
C ASN A 124 -6.93 -3.84 16.15
N THR A 125 -6.01 -3.20 16.86
CA THR A 125 -6.35 -2.34 18.00
C THR A 125 -6.97 -1.00 17.61
N TRP A 126 -6.98 -0.61 16.32
CA TRP A 126 -7.57 0.65 15.86
C TRP A 126 -9.06 0.76 16.21
N ILE A 127 -9.83 -0.32 16.00
CA ILE A 127 -11.27 -0.33 16.25
C ILE A 127 -11.58 -0.17 17.74
N GLU A 128 -10.75 -0.76 18.61
CA GLU A 128 -10.99 -0.77 20.05
C GLU A 128 -10.41 0.48 20.75
N HIS A 129 -9.20 0.88 20.38
CA HIS A 129 -8.44 1.86 21.13
C HIS A 129 -8.27 3.20 20.42
N GLY A 130 -8.41 3.26 19.08
CA GLY A 130 -7.98 4.40 18.29
C GLY A 130 -6.57 4.86 18.70
N TYR A 131 -6.43 6.15 19.04
CA TYR A 131 -5.16 6.72 19.50
C TYR A 131 -4.81 6.40 20.97
N GLY A 132 -5.69 5.77 21.75
CA GLY A 132 -5.57 5.62 23.20
C GLY A 132 -4.90 4.33 23.69
N GLY A 133 -4.36 3.49 22.80
CA GLY A 133 -3.86 2.16 23.17
C GLY A 133 -2.79 2.17 24.29
N THR A 134 -2.84 1.22 25.21
CA THR A 134 -1.82 1.01 26.25
C THR A 134 -1.44 -0.46 26.30
N GLN A 135 -0.31 -0.80 26.91
CA GLN A 135 0.09 -2.19 27.11
C GLN A 135 -0.99 -3.01 27.82
N GLU A 136 -1.59 -2.47 28.88
CA GLU A 136 -2.70 -3.10 29.60
C GLU A 136 -3.93 -3.27 28.72
N GLY A 137 -4.28 -2.23 27.95
CA GLY A 137 -5.41 -2.29 27.01
C GLY A 137 -5.22 -3.35 25.92
N VAL A 138 -4.03 -3.45 25.34
CA VAL A 138 -3.72 -4.47 24.32
C VAL A 138 -3.80 -5.89 24.91
N LEU A 139 -3.28 -6.11 26.12
CA LEU A 139 -3.40 -7.40 26.79
C LEU A 139 -4.85 -7.73 27.16
N ALA A 140 -5.63 -6.73 27.61
CA ALA A 140 -7.05 -6.90 27.90
C ALA A 140 -7.85 -7.26 26.64
N TYR A 141 -7.56 -6.60 25.51
CA TYR A 141 -8.17 -6.92 24.23
C TYR A 141 -7.87 -8.36 23.78
N ALA A 142 -6.61 -8.79 23.86
CA ALA A 142 -6.21 -10.15 23.53
C ALA A 142 -6.88 -11.21 24.43
N ARG A 143 -6.94 -10.96 25.75
CA ARG A 143 -7.66 -11.84 26.69
C ARG A 143 -9.15 -11.87 26.39
N GLY A 144 -9.76 -10.71 26.08
CA GLY A 144 -11.16 -10.61 25.71
C GLY A 144 -11.52 -11.47 24.51
N ILE A 145 -10.66 -11.53 23.49
CA ILE A 145 -10.83 -12.44 22.33
C ILE A 145 -10.94 -13.90 22.80
N LEU A 146 -10.02 -14.33 23.65
CA LEU A 146 -9.98 -15.71 24.17
C LEU A 146 -11.15 -16.03 25.10
N ASP A 147 -11.47 -15.12 26.02
CA ASP A 147 -12.55 -15.29 27.02
C ASP A 147 -13.92 -15.42 26.34
N HIS A 148 -14.08 -14.84 25.15
CA HIS A 148 -15.29 -14.96 24.34
C HIS A 148 -15.24 -16.13 23.33
N GLY A 149 -14.22 -16.98 23.40
CA GLY A 149 -14.12 -18.20 22.59
C GLY A 149 -13.74 -17.97 21.13
N PHE A 150 -13.25 -16.78 20.77
CA PHE A 150 -12.72 -16.53 19.43
C PHE A 150 -11.32 -17.16 19.27
N PRO A 151 -10.97 -17.65 18.07
CA PRO A 151 -9.65 -18.24 17.84
C PRO A 151 -8.57 -17.17 17.84
N THR A 152 -7.33 -17.57 18.15
CA THR A 152 -6.17 -16.70 18.00
C THR A 152 -5.90 -16.37 16.54
N GLY A 153 -5.11 -15.33 16.32
CA GLY A 153 -4.83 -14.81 14.99
C GLY A 153 -3.67 -13.82 15.02
N VAL A 154 -3.43 -13.13 13.91
CA VAL A 154 -2.43 -12.06 13.87
C VAL A 154 -2.99 -10.84 14.59
N LEU A 155 -2.28 -10.33 15.60
CA LEU A 155 -2.69 -9.13 16.34
C LEU A 155 -1.81 -7.95 15.92
N MET A 156 -2.44 -6.93 15.36
CA MET A 156 -1.81 -5.70 14.93
C MET A 156 -2.02 -4.61 15.99
N ILE A 157 -0.92 -4.14 16.58
CA ILE A 157 -0.93 -2.93 17.40
C ILE A 157 -0.87 -1.75 16.44
N ASP A 158 -2.01 -1.07 16.31
CA ASP A 158 -2.20 0.04 15.39
C ASP A 158 -1.59 1.34 15.91
N ASP A 159 -1.80 2.43 15.17
CA ASP A 159 -1.20 3.75 15.33
C ASP A 159 -1.07 4.23 16.79
N ASN A 160 -0.08 5.10 17.00
CA ASN A 160 0.22 5.77 18.25
C ASN A 160 0.81 4.86 19.34
N TRP A 161 1.36 3.69 19.02
CA TRP A 161 2.17 2.90 19.99
C TRP A 161 3.53 3.55 20.30
N HIS A 162 3.98 4.45 19.42
CA HIS A 162 5.22 5.23 19.52
C HIS A 162 4.97 6.69 19.95
N ARG A 163 6.05 7.43 20.25
CA ARG A 163 5.97 8.84 20.71
C ARG A 163 5.59 9.85 19.63
N GLY A 164 5.91 9.55 18.38
CA GLY A 164 5.64 10.43 17.25
C GLY A 164 6.09 9.79 15.95
N TYR A 165 5.56 10.25 14.82
CA TYR A 165 5.86 9.67 13.52
C TYR A 165 7.35 9.83 13.18
N GLY A 166 7.98 8.74 12.76
CA GLY A 166 9.42 8.65 12.54
C GLY A 166 10.22 8.20 13.76
N HIS A 167 9.69 8.35 14.99
CA HIS A 167 10.30 7.80 16.20
C HIS A 167 9.81 6.36 16.41
N TRP A 168 10.43 5.41 15.71
CA TRP A 168 10.02 4.01 15.73
C TRP A 168 10.55 3.28 16.97
N ASP A 169 10.00 3.64 18.13
CA ASP A 169 10.17 2.96 19.40
C ASP A 169 8.93 3.16 20.28
N PHE A 170 8.65 2.20 21.17
CA PHE A 170 7.48 2.24 22.01
C PHE A 170 7.52 3.42 22.98
N ASP A 171 6.40 4.13 23.11
CA ASP A 171 6.28 5.09 24.20
C ASP A 171 6.18 4.37 25.54
N ARG A 172 7.29 4.32 26.27
CA ARG A 172 7.40 3.66 27.59
C ARG A 172 6.43 4.20 28.65
N LYS A 173 5.80 5.35 28.44
CA LYS A 173 4.73 5.82 29.34
C LYS A 173 3.45 4.99 29.18
N ARG A 174 3.14 4.55 27.96
CA ARG A 174 1.94 3.76 27.62
C ARG A 174 2.23 2.27 27.52
N PHE A 175 3.47 1.95 27.18
CA PHE A 175 3.98 0.60 27.01
C PHE A 175 5.25 0.42 27.86
N PRO A 176 5.12 0.34 29.20
CA PRO A 176 6.26 0.32 30.11
C PRO A 176 7.23 -0.84 29.84
N ASP A 177 6.72 -2.00 29.42
CA ASP A 177 7.52 -3.18 29.08
C ASP A 177 7.02 -3.84 27.78
N PRO A 178 7.40 -3.29 26.60
CA PRO A 178 6.97 -3.79 25.31
C PRO A 178 7.47 -5.21 25.02
N ALA A 179 8.65 -5.59 25.53
CA ALA A 179 9.17 -6.95 25.38
C ALA A 179 8.30 -7.95 26.14
N ALA A 180 7.86 -7.61 27.36
CA ALA A 180 6.90 -8.43 28.10
C ALA A 180 5.51 -8.43 27.47
N LEU A 181 5.07 -7.32 26.86
CA LEU A 181 3.82 -7.26 26.10
C LEU A 181 3.84 -8.26 24.94
N VAL A 182 4.82 -8.16 24.05
CA VAL A 182 4.91 -9.02 22.86
C VAL A 182 5.03 -10.49 23.27
N ARG A 183 5.89 -10.81 24.24
CA ARG A 183 6.03 -12.17 24.76
C ARG A 183 4.71 -12.73 25.29
N GLN A 184 3.96 -11.97 26.10
CA GLN A 184 2.67 -12.43 26.63
C GLN A 184 1.63 -12.65 25.53
N LEU A 185 1.58 -11.79 24.52
CA LEU A 185 0.69 -11.97 23.37
C LEU A 185 1.04 -13.24 22.58
N GLN A 186 2.34 -13.49 22.38
CA GLN A 186 2.82 -14.70 21.71
C GLN A 186 2.57 -15.97 22.53
N GLU A 187 2.73 -15.93 23.87
CA GLU A 187 2.34 -17.01 24.80
C GLU A 187 0.84 -17.31 24.73
N MET A 188 0.00 -16.29 24.48
CA MET A 188 -1.44 -16.45 24.21
C MET A 188 -1.74 -16.94 22.78
N GLY A 189 -0.73 -17.10 21.92
CA GLY A 189 -0.86 -17.60 20.55
C GLY A 189 -1.09 -16.53 19.48
N PHE A 190 -0.90 -15.24 19.81
CA PHE A 190 -0.99 -14.13 18.88
C PHE A 190 0.40 -13.70 18.37
N PRO A 191 0.76 -13.97 17.11
CA PRO A 191 1.87 -13.25 16.48
C PRO A 191 1.52 -11.76 16.37
N VAL A 192 2.53 -10.90 16.57
CA VAL A 192 2.34 -9.46 16.75
C VAL A 192 2.91 -8.68 15.58
N MET A 193 2.10 -7.80 14.99
CA MET A 193 2.55 -6.82 14.00
C MET A 193 2.42 -5.40 14.55
N LEU A 194 3.29 -4.49 14.12
CA LEU A 194 3.20 -3.07 14.43
C LEU A 194 2.81 -2.25 13.20
N TRP A 195 1.92 -1.28 13.38
CA TRP A 195 1.61 -0.29 12.36
C TRP A 195 2.76 0.71 12.18
N VAL A 196 3.11 1.00 10.92
CA VAL A 196 4.16 1.95 10.55
C VAL A 196 3.78 2.73 9.28
N CYS A 197 4.43 3.87 9.05
CA CYS A 197 4.17 4.74 7.90
C CYS A 197 5.47 5.41 7.40
N PRO A 198 5.49 6.04 6.21
CA PRO A 198 6.67 6.70 5.67
C PRO A 198 6.87 8.15 6.16
N PHE A 199 6.06 8.60 7.13
CA PHE A 199 6.04 9.98 7.59
C PHE A 199 6.90 10.21 8.83
N VAL A 200 7.45 11.41 8.94
CA VAL A 200 8.26 11.89 10.06
C VAL A 200 7.70 13.22 10.56
N SER A 201 7.40 13.28 11.86
CA SER A 201 6.87 14.48 12.49
C SER A 201 7.85 15.66 12.33
N PRO A 202 7.39 16.86 11.97
CA PRO A 202 8.23 18.07 11.99
C PRO A 202 8.71 18.36 13.42
N ASP A 203 9.81 19.11 13.54
CA ASP A 203 10.42 19.50 14.83
C ASP A 203 10.93 18.34 15.72
N SER A 204 10.99 17.12 15.19
CA SER A 204 11.57 15.94 15.85
C SER A 204 13.09 15.85 15.71
N GLU A 205 13.73 15.00 16.51
CA GLU A 205 15.15 14.70 16.37
C GLU A 205 15.42 13.94 15.06
N GLU A 206 14.54 13.00 14.72
CA GLU A 206 14.58 12.20 13.51
C GLU A 206 14.50 13.08 12.27
N PHE A 207 13.60 14.07 12.26
CA PHE A 207 13.50 15.03 11.17
C PHE A 207 14.84 15.73 10.91
N ARG A 208 15.45 16.31 11.96
CA ARG A 208 16.73 17.05 11.81
C ARG A 208 17.86 16.13 11.35
N TRP A 209 17.87 14.89 11.83
CA TRP A 209 18.87 13.89 11.46
C TRP A 209 18.76 13.45 10.00
N LEU A 210 17.52 13.23 9.53
CA LEU A 210 17.19 12.81 8.17
C LEU A 210 17.39 13.96 7.17
N GLU A 211 16.95 15.17 7.51
CA GLU A 211 17.13 16.39 6.71
C GLU A 211 18.61 16.64 6.45
N LYS A 212 19.45 16.62 7.50
CA LYS A 212 20.90 16.81 7.37
C LYS A 212 21.57 15.80 6.43
N ARG A 213 20.95 14.63 6.22
CA ARG A 213 21.45 13.57 5.35
C ARG A 213 20.77 13.52 3.98
N GLY A 214 19.82 14.43 3.71
CA GLY A 214 19.08 14.45 2.45
C GLY A 214 18.18 13.24 2.24
N LEU A 215 17.67 12.64 3.33
CA LEU A 215 16.86 11.41 3.28
C LEU A 215 15.34 11.68 3.24
N LEU A 216 14.95 12.95 3.26
CA LEU A 216 13.55 13.39 3.14
C LEU A 216 13.27 13.86 1.72
N LEU A 217 12.04 13.62 1.26
CA LEU A 217 11.54 14.12 0.00
C LEU A 217 11.61 15.65 -0.03
N LEU A 218 11.98 16.21 -1.17
CA LEU A 218 11.99 17.66 -1.38
C LEU A 218 10.84 18.08 -2.29
N ASP A 219 10.30 19.28 -2.08
CA ASP A 219 9.32 19.89 -2.98
C ASP A 219 10.00 20.57 -4.19
N ALA A 220 9.21 21.14 -5.09
CA ALA A 220 9.69 21.85 -6.26
C ALA A 220 10.64 23.04 -5.95
N SER A 221 10.53 23.64 -4.77
CA SER A 221 11.42 24.72 -4.31
C SER A 221 12.77 24.20 -3.78
N GLY A 222 12.90 22.88 -3.58
CA GLY A 222 14.07 22.25 -2.99
C GLY A 222 14.07 22.25 -1.45
N GLN A 223 12.94 22.58 -0.82
CA GLN A 223 12.76 22.46 0.64
C GLN A 223 12.17 21.09 0.99
N VAL A 224 12.31 20.66 2.24
CA VAL A 224 11.70 19.40 2.71
C VAL A 224 10.18 19.47 2.51
N ALA A 225 9.64 18.47 1.82
CA ALA A 225 8.24 18.37 1.51
C ALA A 225 7.43 18.00 2.77
N LEU A 226 6.66 18.96 3.28
CA LEU A 226 5.62 18.71 4.27
C LEU A 226 4.28 18.41 3.58
N ARG A 227 3.58 17.37 4.06
CA ARG A 227 2.34 16.88 3.46
C ARG A 227 1.24 16.76 4.51
N ARG A 228 0.05 17.25 4.17
CA ARG A 228 -1.16 16.95 4.91
C ARG A 228 -1.52 15.49 4.64
N TRP A 229 -1.63 14.71 5.69
CA TRP A 229 -2.14 13.34 5.69
C TRP A 229 -3.13 13.19 6.84
N TRP A 230 -3.77 12.02 7.05
CA TRP A 230 -4.85 11.92 8.04
C TRP A 230 -4.44 12.31 9.47
N ASN A 231 -3.16 12.17 9.81
CA ASN A 231 -2.61 12.49 11.14
C ASN A 231 -1.94 13.88 11.28
N GLY A 232 -2.18 14.79 10.33
CA GLY A 232 -1.71 16.18 10.42
C GLY A 232 -0.75 16.52 9.28
N TYR A 233 0.33 17.22 9.60
CA TYR A 233 1.39 17.56 8.65
C TYR A 233 2.69 16.88 9.05
N SER A 234 3.34 16.23 8.08
CA SER A 234 4.61 15.53 8.32
C SER A 234 5.52 15.62 7.10
N ALA A 235 6.82 15.47 7.34
CA ALA A 235 7.78 15.22 6.29
C ALA A 235 7.64 13.79 5.78
N VAL A 236 8.06 13.55 4.55
CA VAL A 236 8.00 12.23 3.92
C VAL A 236 9.41 11.74 3.67
N LEU A 237 9.69 10.47 4.01
CA LEU A 237 10.94 9.84 3.58
C LEU A 237 11.00 9.80 2.06
N ASP A 238 12.20 10.04 1.49
CA ASP A 238 12.45 9.70 0.10
C ASP A 238 12.80 8.21 -0.01
N LEU A 239 11.81 7.34 -0.16
CA LEU A 239 12.01 5.89 -0.23
C LEU A 239 12.66 5.44 -1.54
N THR A 240 12.86 6.35 -2.50
CA THR A 240 13.71 6.07 -3.66
C THR A 240 15.20 6.27 -3.37
N HIS A 241 15.53 6.89 -2.23
CA HIS A 241 16.90 7.03 -1.74
C HIS A 241 17.31 5.78 -0.93
N PRO A 242 18.38 5.04 -1.30
CA PRO A 242 18.78 3.81 -0.59
C PRO A 242 19.11 4.05 0.89
N GLY A 243 19.70 5.20 1.23
CA GLY A 243 19.90 5.63 2.63
C GLY A 243 18.62 5.75 3.47
N ALA A 244 17.50 6.22 2.90
CA ALA A 244 16.23 6.32 3.63
C ALA A 244 15.60 4.93 3.84
N VAL A 245 15.68 4.07 2.81
CA VAL A 245 15.28 2.66 2.90
C VAL A 245 16.10 1.93 3.96
N ASN A 246 17.42 2.14 4.00
CA ASN A 246 18.31 1.56 5.01
C ASN A 246 17.97 2.03 6.40
N TRP A 247 17.79 3.35 6.60
CA TRP A 247 17.39 3.91 7.89
C TRP A 247 16.09 3.26 8.40
N MET A 248 15.07 3.17 7.55
CA MET A 248 13.79 2.57 7.95
C MET A 248 13.94 1.07 8.23
N ASN A 249 14.71 0.34 7.43
CA ASN A 249 15.03 -1.06 7.69
C ASN A 249 15.75 -1.29 9.03
N GLU A 250 16.66 -0.40 9.42
CA GLU A 250 17.34 -0.43 10.72
C GLU A 250 16.35 -0.20 11.86
N GLN A 251 15.43 0.78 11.71
CA GLN A 251 14.40 1.03 12.70
C GLN A 251 13.49 -0.19 12.91
N LEU A 252 12.98 -0.77 11.82
CA LEU A 252 12.10 -1.94 11.89
C LEU A 252 12.84 -3.20 12.38
N GLY A 253 14.08 -3.40 11.92
CA GLY A 253 14.93 -4.51 12.38
C GLY A 253 15.22 -4.43 13.88
N ARG A 254 15.44 -3.23 14.42
CA ARG A 254 15.59 -3.01 15.86
C ARG A 254 14.33 -3.39 16.64
N LEU A 255 13.14 -3.05 16.14
CA LEU A 255 11.88 -3.46 16.79
C LEU A 255 11.74 -4.98 16.89
N GLN A 256 12.16 -5.72 15.84
CA GLN A 256 12.18 -7.18 15.91
C GLN A 256 13.22 -7.70 16.91
N ALA A 257 14.43 -7.13 16.90
CA ALA A 257 15.52 -7.57 17.77
C ALA A 257 15.24 -7.30 19.25
N ASP A 258 14.70 -6.11 19.56
CA ASP A 258 14.50 -5.66 20.95
C ASP A 258 13.21 -6.20 21.56
N TYR A 259 12.16 -6.39 20.76
CA TYR A 259 10.82 -6.71 21.25
C TYR A 259 10.23 -8.02 20.71
N GLY A 260 10.83 -8.63 19.68
CA GLY A 260 10.36 -9.91 19.13
C GLY A 260 9.10 -9.81 18.27
N VAL A 261 8.80 -8.63 17.70
CA VAL A 261 7.64 -8.48 16.80
C VAL A 261 7.80 -9.28 15.51
N ASP A 262 6.69 -9.88 15.04
CA ASP A 262 6.68 -10.82 13.93
C ASP A 262 6.60 -10.14 12.55
N GLY A 263 6.24 -8.86 12.51
CA GLY A 263 6.19 -8.09 11.27
C GLY A 263 5.47 -6.75 11.37
N PHE A 264 5.03 -6.21 10.24
CA PHE A 264 4.59 -4.81 10.14
C PHE A 264 3.37 -4.61 9.24
N LYS A 265 2.47 -3.74 9.69
CA LYS A 265 1.38 -3.17 8.87
C LYS A 265 1.88 -1.86 8.28
N LEU A 266 2.07 -1.83 6.97
CA LEU A 266 2.64 -0.72 6.21
C LEU A 266 1.52 0.14 5.62
N ASP A 267 1.30 1.29 6.25
CA ASP A 267 0.23 2.21 5.88
C ASP A 267 0.76 3.47 5.21
N ALA A 268 -0.14 4.23 4.60
CA ALA A 268 0.11 5.57 4.07
C ALA A 268 1.19 5.71 2.99
N GLY A 269 1.54 4.61 2.31
CA GLY A 269 2.41 4.61 1.13
C GLY A 269 1.72 5.05 -0.17
N ASP A 270 0.55 5.66 -0.07
CA ASP A 270 -0.31 6.01 -1.19
C ASP A 270 0.29 7.12 -2.07
N PRO A 271 0.24 7.00 -3.42
CA PRO A 271 0.72 8.04 -4.34
C PRO A 271 0.11 9.42 -4.14
N ILE A 272 -1.10 9.52 -3.57
CA ILE A 272 -1.81 10.78 -3.33
C ILE A 272 -1.08 11.72 -2.36
N PHE A 273 -0.15 11.21 -1.55
CA PHE A 273 0.64 12.03 -0.62
C PHE A 273 1.84 12.71 -1.28
N TYR A 274 2.13 12.39 -2.54
CA TYR A 274 3.25 12.92 -3.31
C TYR A 274 2.75 13.86 -4.41
N ARG A 275 3.62 14.76 -4.89
CA ARG A 275 3.34 15.61 -6.04
C ARG A 275 4.21 15.21 -7.22
N ALA A 276 3.74 15.53 -8.43
CA ALA A 276 4.46 15.21 -9.66
C ALA A 276 5.77 16.00 -9.82
N ASP A 277 5.85 17.19 -9.20
CA ASP A 277 7.01 18.08 -9.21
C ASP A 277 7.92 17.91 -7.98
N ASP A 278 7.68 16.88 -7.18
CA ASP A 278 8.57 16.55 -6.06
C ASP A 278 9.93 16.08 -6.54
N ARG A 279 10.96 16.51 -5.82
CA ARG A 279 12.35 16.20 -6.08
C ARG A 279 12.75 15.03 -5.18
N MET A 280 12.95 13.88 -5.81
CA MET A 280 13.41 12.63 -5.19
C MET A 280 14.68 12.14 -5.90
N VAL A 281 15.46 11.26 -5.26
CA VAL A 281 16.70 10.72 -5.83
C VAL A 281 16.44 9.75 -6.98
N GLY A 282 15.45 8.90 -6.85
CA GLY A 282 15.05 7.97 -7.91
C GLY A 282 14.19 8.62 -8.99
N VAL A 283 13.90 7.82 -10.01
CA VAL A 283 12.99 8.17 -11.10
C VAL A 283 11.65 7.44 -10.92
N GLY A 284 10.57 8.01 -11.45
CA GLY A 284 9.25 7.35 -11.48
C GLY A 284 8.18 7.95 -10.56
N GLY A 285 8.50 9.02 -9.84
CA GLY A 285 7.49 9.86 -9.18
C GLY A 285 6.75 9.17 -8.02
N PRO A 286 5.50 9.56 -7.74
CA PRO A 286 4.67 8.99 -6.68
C PRO A 286 4.56 7.45 -6.71
N ALA A 287 4.48 6.86 -7.90
CA ALA A 287 4.38 5.41 -8.07
C ALA A 287 5.65 4.68 -7.61
N ALA A 288 6.83 5.27 -7.86
CA ALA A 288 8.11 4.71 -7.41
C ALA A 288 8.26 4.75 -5.88
N GLN A 289 7.75 5.79 -5.22
CA GLN A 289 7.70 5.86 -3.75
C GLN A 289 6.80 4.76 -3.17
N CYS A 290 5.61 4.57 -3.74
CA CYS A 290 4.68 3.51 -3.34
C CYS A 290 5.27 2.10 -3.54
N GLU A 291 5.92 1.87 -4.68
CA GLU A 291 6.62 0.60 -4.94
C GLU A 291 7.78 0.38 -3.96
N ALA A 292 8.59 1.40 -3.68
CA ALA A 292 9.70 1.31 -2.74
C ALA A 292 9.23 1.02 -1.31
N TRP A 293 8.16 1.67 -0.87
CA TRP A 293 7.50 1.38 0.42
C TRP A 293 7.02 -0.06 0.49
N ALA A 294 6.38 -0.55 -0.57
CA ALA A 294 5.90 -1.91 -0.61
C ALA A 294 7.05 -2.93 -0.60
N ARG A 295 8.13 -2.68 -1.36
CA ARG A 295 9.33 -3.54 -1.38
C ARG A 295 10.02 -3.64 -0.03
N LEU A 296 10.03 -2.57 0.76
CA LEU A 296 10.63 -2.56 2.09
C LEU A 296 10.02 -3.64 2.99
N GLY A 297 8.69 -3.78 2.98
CA GLY A 297 7.99 -4.73 3.83
C GLY A 297 8.22 -6.21 3.46
N LEU A 298 8.65 -6.53 2.24
CA LEU A 298 8.85 -7.91 1.78
C LEU A 298 9.95 -8.66 2.54
N ARG A 299 10.76 -7.94 3.31
CA ARG A 299 11.78 -8.52 4.19
C ARG A 299 11.19 -9.20 5.42
N PHE A 300 9.93 -8.92 5.75
CA PHE A 300 9.26 -9.42 6.94
C PHE A 300 8.19 -10.45 6.53
N PRO A 301 8.13 -11.64 7.15
CA PRO A 301 7.13 -12.66 6.79
C PRO A 301 5.69 -12.17 6.94
N LEU A 302 5.40 -11.51 8.07
CA LEU A 302 4.12 -10.84 8.28
C LEU A 302 4.22 -9.39 7.79
N ASN A 303 3.70 -9.15 6.59
CA ASN A 303 3.63 -7.82 6.01
C ASN A 303 2.21 -7.61 5.45
N GLU A 304 1.60 -6.48 5.79
CA GLU A 304 0.27 -6.11 5.33
C GLU A 304 0.33 -4.68 4.79
N TYR A 305 -0.26 -4.42 3.63
CA TYR A 305 -0.21 -3.12 2.97
C TYR A 305 -1.59 -2.56 2.64
N ARG A 306 -1.75 -1.26 2.90
CA ARG A 306 -2.89 -0.48 2.39
C ARG A 306 -2.79 -0.21 0.90
N ALA A 307 -1.64 0.30 0.45
CA ALA A 307 -1.40 0.70 -0.92
C ALA A 307 -0.17 0.00 -1.48
N CYS A 308 -0.21 -0.30 -2.77
CA CYS A 308 0.90 -0.94 -3.46
C CYS A 308 0.86 -0.58 -4.94
N TRP A 309 2.05 -0.38 -5.52
CA TRP A 309 2.25 -0.21 -6.94
C TRP A 309 3.13 -1.37 -7.45
N LYS A 310 2.70 -2.03 -8.53
CA LYS A 310 3.35 -3.25 -9.04
C LYS A 310 3.40 -4.34 -7.95
N LEU A 311 4.44 -5.17 -7.97
CA LEU A 311 4.69 -6.30 -7.05
C LEU A 311 3.68 -7.45 -7.11
N GLY A 312 2.99 -7.62 -8.24
CA GLY A 312 2.29 -8.86 -8.55
C GLY A 312 3.23 -10.06 -8.39
N GLY A 313 2.73 -11.16 -7.81
CA GLY A 313 3.50 -12.39 -7.61
C GLY A 313 4.52 -12.33 -6.46
N GLN A 314 4.58 -11.25 -5.68
CA GLN A 314 5.41 -11.18 -4.48
C GLN A 314 4.66 -11.69 -3.23
N ALA A 315 5.42 -12.08 -2.20
CA ALA A 315 4.90 -12.66 -0.95
C ALA A 315 4.37 -11.57 0.00
N LEU A 316 3.28 -10.91 -0.40
CA LEU A 316 2.66 -9.83 0.34
C LEU A 316 1.17 -10.03 0.59
N ALA A 317 0.66 -9.48 1.69
CA ALA A 317 -0.79 -9.37 1.95
C ALA A 317 -1.26 -7.93 1.77
N GLN A 318 -2.34 -7.74 1.02
CA GLN A 318 -2.91 -6.42 0.77
C GLN A 318 -4.34 -6.40 1.29
N ARG A 319 -4.69 -5.35 2.04
CA ARG A 319 -6.07 -5.07 2.42
C ARG A 319 -6.68 -4.03 1.50
N LEU A 320 -8.00 -4.02 1.38
CA LEU A 320 -8.69 -2.85 0.82
C LEU A 320 -8.64 -1.69 1.83
N LYS A 321 -8.56 -0.46 1.32
CA LYS A 321 -8.64 0.76 2.13
C LYS A 321 -9.93 0.79 2.95
N ASP A 322 -9.95 1.68 3.92
CA ASP A 322 -11.14 1.95 4.72
C ASP A 322 -12.27 2.44 3.80
N LYS A 323 -13.37 1.67 3.75
CA LYS A 323 -14.56 2.01 2.97
C LYS A 323 -15.62 2.58 3.90
N ALA A 324 -16.38 3.55 3.39
CA ALA A 324 -17.55 4.03 4.12
C ALA A 324 -18.56 2.88 4.29
N HIS A 325 -19.11 2.72 5.49
CA HIS A 325 -20.16 1.74 5.78
C HIS A 325 -21.52 2.23 5.26
N ILE A 326 -21.63 2.42 3.94
CA ILE A 326 -22.86 2.83 3.29
C ILE A 326 -23.55 1.58 2.75
N GLY A 327 -24.64 1.17 3.40
CA GLY A 327 -25.58 0.23 2.80
C GLY A 327 -26.33 0.93 1.66
N THR A 328 -26.28 0.40 0.45
CA THR A 328 -27.12 0.89 -0.65
C THR A 328 -28.57 0.50 -0.38
N SER A 329 -29.32 1.33 0.35
CA SER A 329 -30.77 1.18 0.46
C SER A 329 -31.41 1.55 -0.88
N SER A 330 -31.49 0.59 -1.80
CA SER A 330 -32.46 0.63 -2.89
C SER A 330 -33.76 -0.02 -2.39
N ALA A 331 -34.46 0.70 -1.52
CA ALA A 331 -35.88 0.49 -1.30
C ALA A 331 -36.56 1.81 -1.67
N SER A 332 -37.24 1.81 -2.82
CA SER A 332 -38.07 2.93 -3.26
C SER A 332 -39.08 3.29 -2.16
N PRO A 333 -39.24 4.57 -1.81
CA PRO A 333 -40.38 4.99 -1.00
C PRO A 333 -41.64 4.88 -1.85
N ALA A 334 -42.63 4.15 -1.34
CA ALA A 334 -44.02 4.20 -1.80
C ALA A 334 -44.71 5.43 -1.21
#